data_AF-A0A661DDU3-F1
#
_entry.id   AF-A0A661DDU3-F1
#
_cell.length_a   1.000
_cell.length_b   1.000
_cell.length_c   1.000
_cell.angle_alpha   90.00
_cell.angle_beta   90.00
_cell.angle_gamma   90.00
#
_symmetry.space_group_name_H-M   'P 1'
#
loop_
_entity.id
_entity.type
_entity.pdbx_description
1 polymer ?
#
loop_
_entity_poly.entity_id
_entity_poly.type
_entity_poly.pdbx_seq_one_letter_code
_entity_poly.pdbx_strand_id
1 'polypeptide(L)'
;MQDLPGSLKRMKINKSKIIIHSLRVLSWIPLPVIHGLGSIIGSLIYWLPNNIRRVAFINLKLCLPELSVKERKHLLRQSLIESSK
;
A
#
# COMPACT_ATOMS: atom_id res chain seq x y z
N MET A 1 16.78 35.11 -39.88
CA MET A 1 15.38 34.80 -40.22
C MET A 1 15.34 33.32 -40.60
N GLN A 2 14.67 32.50 -39.79
CA GLN A 2 14.31 31.06 -40.01
C GLN A 2 15.48 30.06 -40.14
N ASP A 3 15.62 28.98 -39.36
CA ASP A 3 14.65 28.15 -38.64
C ASP A 3 15.29 27.44 -37.43
N LEU A 4 14.53 27.33 -36.34
CA LEU A 4 14.85 26.55 -35.15
C LEU A 4 14.38 25.10 -35.36
N PRO A 5 15.21 24.04 -35.21
CA PRO A 5 14.73 22.65 -35.29
C PRO A 5 14.00 22.26 -34.00
N GLY A 6 12.80 22.79 -33.82
CA GLY A 6 11.80 22.26 -32.92
C GLY A 6 11.06 21.10 -33.58
N SER A 7 11.46 19.86 -33.29
CA SER A 7 10.55 18.73 -33.41
C SER A 7 10.94 17.66 -32.41
N LEU A 8 10.57 17.90 -31.14
CA LEU A 8 10.46 16.83 -30.16
C LEU A 8 9.49 15.79 -30.72
N LYS A 9 10.09 14.74 -31.29
CA LYS A 9 9.42 13.58 -31.88
C LYS A 9 8.42 13.04 -30.88
N ARG A 10 7.13 13.37 -31.07
CA ARG A 10 6.03 12.91 -30.23
C ARG A 10 5.97 11.38 -30.35
N MET A 11 6.56 10.70 -29.38
CA MET A 11 6.58 9.25 -29.29
C MET A 11 5.13 8.77 -29.22
N LYS A 12 4.59 8.29 -30.35
CA LYS A 12 3.28 7.64 -30.37
C LYS A 12 3.43 6.28 -29.69
N ILE A 13 3.22 6.29 -28.38
CA ILE A 13 3.25 5.12 -27.55
C ILE A 13 2.03 4.27 -27.89
N ASN A 14 2.26 3.14 -28.55
CA ASN A 14 1.22 2.18 -28.85
C ASN A 14 0.89 1.41 -27.55
N LYS A 15 -0.24 1.75 -26.91
CA LYS A 15 -0.70 1.15 -25.65
C LYS A 15 -0.65 -0.39 -25.67
N SER A 16 -1.01 -1.00 -26.80
CA SER A 16 -0.97 -2.45 -26.98
C SER A 16 0.46 -3.02 -26.94
N LYS A 17 1.45 -2.30 -27.47
CA LYS A 17 2.85 -2.72 -27.41
C LYS A 17 3.39 -2.65 -25.98
N ILE A 18 2.97 -1.64 -25.20
CA ILE A 18 3.29 -1.55 -23.77
C ILE A 18 2.74 -2.77 -23.04
N ILE A 19 1.45 -3.07 -23.19
CA ILE A 19 0.81 -4.19 -22.47
C ILE A 19 1.52 -5.51 -22.79
N ILE A 20 1.80 -5.77 -24.07
CA ILE A 20 2.49 -7.00 -24.49
C ILE A 20 3.93 -7.05 -23.96
N HIS A 21 4.66 -5.94 -23.98
CA HIS A 21 6.03 -5.89 -23.43
C HIS A 21 6.03 -6.05 -21.91
N SER A 22 5.10 -5.41 -21.21
CA SER A 22 4.93 -5.56 -19.76
C SER A 22 4.58 -6.99 -19.38
N LEU A 23 3.66 -7.63 -20.10
CA LEU A 23 3.33 -9.05 -19.90
C LEU A 23 4.53 -9.94 -20.17
N ARG A 24 5.30 -9.68 -21.24
CA ARG A 24 6.49 -10.48 -21.58
C ARG A 24 7.59 -10.38 -20.53
N VAL A 25 7.83 -9.17 -20.01
CA VAL A 25 8.77 -8.96 -18.89
C VAL A 25 8.26 -9.66 -17.64
N LEU A 26 6.96 -9.56 -17.34
CA LEU A 26 6.35 -10.23 -16.19
C LEU A 26 6.36 -11.77 -16.32
N SER A 27 6.22 -12.31 -17.53
CA SER A 27 6.31 -13.76 -17.82
C SER A 27 7.72 -14.32 -17.69
N TRP A 28 8.75 -13.47 -17.76
CA TRP A 28 10.14 -13.85 -17.51
C TRP A 28 10.53 -13.71 -16.04
N ILE A 29 9.71 -13.02 -15.23
CA ILE A 29 9.90 -13.01 -13.79
C ILE A 29 9.42 -14.35 -13.24
N PRO A 30 10.28 -15.12 -12.57
CA PRO A 30 9.87 -16.38 -11.95
C PRO A 30 8.73 -16.13 -10.97
N LEU A 31 7.66 -16.93 -11.06
CA LEU A 31 6.54 -16.97 -10.11
C LEU A 31 6.91 -16.76 -8.62
N PRO A 32 7.99 -17.37 -8.08
CA PRO A 32 8.38 -17.13 -6.69
C PRO A 32 8.78 -15.68 -6.37
N VAL A 33 9.29 -14.92 -7.34
CA VAL A 33 9.68 -13.51 -7.16
C VAL A 33 8.46 -12.59 -7.11
N ILE A 34 7.45 -12.84 -7.95
CA ILE A 34 6.16 -12.10 -7.90
C ILE A 34 5.45 -12.39 -6.59
N HIS A 35 5.43 -13.66 -6.15
CA HIS A 35 4.87 -14.03 -4.85
C HIS A 35 5.65 -13.40 -3.69
N GLY A 36 6.98 -13.36 -3.76
CA GLY A 36 7.82 -12.68 -2.76
C GLY A 36 7.53 -11.18 -2.69
N LEU A 37 7.43 -10.50 -3.84
CA LEU A 37 7.05 -9.09 -3.90
C LEU A 37 5.63 -8.84 -3.39
N GLY A 38 4.67 -9.69 -3.76
CA GLY A 38 3.31 -9.62 -3.26
C GLY A 38 3.23 -9.81 -1.74
N SER A 39 4.04 -10.71 -1.19
CA SER A 39 4.15 -10.94 0.26
C SER A 39 4.81 -9.75 0.97
N ILE A 40 5.90 -9.19 0.41
CA ILE A 40 6.58 -8.01 0.97
C ILE A 40 5.67 -6.79 0.92
N ILE A 41 5.01 -6.53 -0.21
CA ILE A 41 4.06 -5.42 -0.38
C ILE A 41 2.86 -5.60 0.54
N GLY A 42 2.29 -6.80 0.60
CA GLY A 42 1.18 -7.13 1.51
C GLY A 42 1.58 -6.97 2.98
N SER A 43 2.79 -7.38 3.34
CA SER A 43 3.35 -7.22 4.68
C SER A 43 3.63 -5.75 5.02
N LEU A 44 4.12 -4.96 4.06
CA LEU A 44 4.38 -3.52 4.23
C LEU A 44 3.08 -2.72 4.37
N ILE A 45 2.01 -3.12 3.67
CA ILE A 45 0.66 -2.58 3.82
C ILE A 45 0.08 -2.96 5.18
N TYR A 46 0.28 -4.21 5.60
CA TYR A 46 -0.14 -4.70 6.91
C TYR A 46 0.58 -3.97 8.06
N TRP A 47 1.84 -3.61 7.85
CA TRP A 47 2.63 -2.86 8.82
C TRP A 47 2.31 -1.37 8.87
N LEU A 48 1.31 -0.86 8.15
CA LEU A 48 0.95 0.56 8.11
C LEU A 48 0.02 0.92 9.29
N PRO A 49 0.53 1.30 10.47
CA PRO A 49 -0.24 1.33 11.69
C PRO A 49 -0.50 2.80 12.03
N ASN A 50 -1.48 3.43 11.38
CA ASN A 50 -1.83 4.80 11.77
C ASN A 50 -3.31 5.20 11.67
N ASN A 51 -4.17 4.44 10.99
CA ASN A 51 -5.61 4.66 11.01
C ASN A 51 -6.35 3.73 11.97
N ILE A 52 -6.01 2.44 11.98
CA ILE A 52 -6.67 1.42 12.81
C ILE A 52 -6.55 1.74 14.30
N ARG A 53 -5.34 2.11 14.74
CA ARG A 53 -5.08 2.53 16.13
C ARG A 53 -5.91 3.76 16.53
N ARG A 54 -6.07 4.72 15.63
CA ARG A 54 -6.81 5.96 15.89
C ARG A 54 -8.31 5.67 16.01
N VAL A 55 -8.86 4.90 15.08
CA VAL A 55 -10.28 4.49 15.09
C VAL A 55 -10.60 3.65 16.32
N ALA A 56 -9.78 2.64 16.61
CA ALA A 56 -9.96 1.80 17.80
C ALA A 56 -9.86 2.61 19.10
N PHE A 57 -8.96 3.60 19.20
CA PHE A 57 -8.88 4.47 20.37
C PHE A 57 -10.11 5.39 20.52
N ILE A 58 -10.65 5.90 19.41
CA ILE A 58 -11.90 6.68 19.39
C ILE A 58 -13.06 5.79 19.85
N ASN A 59 -13.18 4.58 19.30
CA ASN A 59 -14.23 3.63 19.69
C ASN A 59 -14.14 3.26 21.16
N LEU A 60 -12.93 2.99 21.68
CA LEU A 60 -12.73 2.74 23.12
C LEU A 60 -13.08 3.96 23.99
N LYS A 61 -12.86 5.19 23.50
CA LYS A 61 -13.25 6.40 24.21
C LYS A 61 -14.78 6.59 24.24
N LEU A 62 -15.48 6.19 23.19
CA LEU A 62 -16.94 6.30 23.07
C LEU A 62 -17.67 5.18 23.82
N CYS A 63 -17.19 3.94 23.70
CA CYS A 63 -17.83 2.77 24.28
C CYS A 63 -17.45 2.52 25.74
N LEU A 64 -16.28 3.00 26.18
CA LEU A 64 -15.76 2.79 27.54
C LEU A 64 -15.30 4.12 28.19
N PRO A 65 -16.20 5.11 28.33
CA PRO A 65 -15.88 6.42 28.87
C PRO A 65 -15.50 6.40 30.37
N GLU A 66 -15.89 5.36 31.11
CA GLU A 66 -15.53 5.15 32.52
C GLU A 66 -14.08 4.68 32.74
N LEU A 67 -13.42 4.10 31.72
CA LEU A 67 -12.04 3.61 31.85
C LEU A 67 -11.02 4.75 31.77
N SER A 68 -9.95 4.69 32.55
CA SER A 68 -8.87 5.68 32.49
C SER A 68 -8.10 5.60 31.17
N VAL A 69 -7.39 6.67 30.83
CA VAL A 69 -6.56 6.73 29.60
C VAL A 69 -5.49 5.62 29.57
N LYS A 70 -5.00 5.19 30.74
CA LYS A 70 -4.02 4.09 30.84
C LYS A 70 -4.65 2.75 30.50
N GLU A 71 -5.84 2.47 31.03
CA GLU A 71 -6.56 1.21 30.77
C GLU A 71 -7.01 1.12 29.32
N ARG A 72 -7.51 2.23 28.73
CA ARG A 72 -7.85 2.27 27.29
C ARG A 72 -6.64 2.00 26.39
N LYS A 73 -5.45 2.47 26.76
CA LYS A 73 -4.22 2.18 26.00
C LYS A 73 -3.80 0.72 26.12
N HIS A 74 -4.03 0.08 27.27
CA HIS A 74 -3.76 -1.34 27.45
C HIS A 74 -4.70 -2.20 26.58
N LEU A 75 -6.00 -1.92 26.64
CA LEU A 75 -7.02 -2.58 25.81
C LEU A 75 -6.79 -2.35 24.31
N LEU A 76 -6.43 -1.13 23.92
CA LEU A 76 -6.09 -0.82 22.53
C LEU A 76 -4.94 -1.69 22.01
N ARG A 77 -3.90 -1.90 22.83
CA ARG A 77 -2.76 -2.76 22.45
C ARG A 77 -3.19 -4.21 22.32
N GLN A 78 -3.96 -4.74 23.27
CA GLN A 78 -4.45 -6.12 23.18
C GLN A 78 -5.35 -6.34 21.97
N SER A 79 -6.28 -5.42 21.73
CA SER A 79 -7.22 -5.50 20.60
C SER A 79 -6.52 -5.42 19.25
N LEU A 80 -5.50 -4.55 19.13
CA LEU A 80 -4.69 -4.47 17.91
C LEU A 80 -3.87 -5.74 17.66
N ILE A 81 -3.30 -6.35 18.70
CA ILE A 81 -2.53 -7.60 18.58
C ILE A 81 -3.44 -8.76 18.17
N GLU A 82 -4.65 -8.84 18.71
CA GLU A 82 -5.60 -9.91 18.39
C GLU A 82 -6.18 -9.80 16.97
N SER A 83 -6.53 -8.58 16.51
CA SER A 83 -7.04 -8.36 15.14
C SER A 83 -5.99 -8.47 14.04
N SER A 84 -4.74 -8.71 14.43
CA SER A 84 -3.58 -8.83 13.54
C SER A 84 -3.24 -10.29 13.23
N LYS A 85 -3.82 -11.28 13.92
CA LYS A 85 -3.72 -12.70 13.56
C LYS A 85 -4.62 -13.04 12.38
#